data_AF-A0A0Q4ELA8-F1
#
_entry.id   AF-A0A0Q4ELA8-F1
#
_cell.length_a   1.000
_cell.length_b   1.000
_cell.length_c   1.000
_cell.angle_alpha   90.00
_cell.angle_beta   90.00
_cell.angle_gamma   90.00
#
_symmetry.space_group_name_H-M   'P 1'
#
loop_
_entity.id
_entity.type
_entity.pdbx_description
1 polymer ?
#
loop_
_entity_poly.entity_id
_entity_poly.type
_entity_poly.pdbx_seq_one_letter_code
_entity_poly.pdbx_strand_id
1 'polypeptide(L)'
;MAFDPDFGKQGFARDLFRLRFRRLRIDQPTFAARFGLSFGMVKDQEQSRGKPSRAFKVLVAAIELDPALIERAARIAEERWPDAQVKITGDNDGADVSEAIAGVCA
;
A
#
# COMPACT_ATOMS: atom_id res chain seq x y z
N MET A 1 -12.09 -17.60 -28.93
CA MET A 1 -11.86 -16.19 -28.58
C MET A 1 -10.75 -16.13 -27.55
N ALA A 2 -9.64 -15.44 -27.83
CA ALA A 2 -8.57 -15.26 -26.84
C ALA A 2 -8.99 -14.16 -25.85
N PHE A 3 -8.87 -14.42 -24.55
CA PHE A 3 -9.03 -13.39 -23.52
C PHE A 3 -7.90 -12.37 -23.68
N ASP A 4 -8.23 -11.13 -24.02
CA ASP A 4 -7.27 -10.02 -24.01
C ASP A 4 -7.35 -9.30 -22.67
N PRO A 5 -6.38 -9.49 -21.75
CA PRO A 5 -6.37 -8.80 -20.47
C PRO A 5 -6.17 -7.30 -20.60
N ASP A 6 -5.73 -6.81 -21.77
CA ASP A 6 -5.56 -5.38 -22.05
C ASP A 6 -6.86 -4.74 -22.60
N PHE A 7 -7.90 -5.52 -22.88
CA PHE A 7 -9.12 -5.04 -23.54
C PHE A 7 -9.74 -3.86 -22.78
N GLY A 8 -9.90 -2.73 -23.47
CA GLY A 8 -10.46 -1.50 -22.91
C GLY A 8 -9.50 -0.62 -22.09
N LYS A 9 -8.23 -1.03 -21.87
CA LYS A 9 -7.23 -0.19 -21.21
C LYS A 9 -6.42 0.60 -22.23
N GLN A 10 -6.24 1.91 -22.00
CA GLN A 10 -5.42 2.78 -22.85
C GLN A 10 -4.46 3.63 -22.02
N GLY A 11 -3.39 4.10 -22.67
CA GLY A 11 -2.37 4.97 -22.09
C GLY A 11 -1.82 4.44 -20.75
N PHE A 12 -1.74 5.33 -19.77
CA PHE A 12 -1.16 5.04 -18.46
C PHE A 12 -1.79 3.83 -17.75
N ALA A 13 -3.11 3.67 -17.82
CA ALA A 13 -3.79 2.55 -17.17
C ALA A 13 -3.37 1.20 -17.75
N ARG A 14 -3.15 1.15 -19.08
CA ARG A 14 -2.64 -0.04 -19.76
C ARG A 14 -1.20 -0.33 -19.37
N ASP A 15 -0.37 0.71 -19.30
CA ASP A 15 1.05 0.56 -18.99
C ASP A 15 1.26 0.12 -17.53
N LEU A 16 0.52 0.71 -16.59
CA LEU A 16 0.49 0.27 -15.18
C LEU A 16 0.03 -1.19 -15.06
N PHE A 17 -1.07 -1.54 -15.75
CA PHE A 17 -1.57 -2.92 -15.76
C PHE A 17 -0.53 -3.90 -16.31
N ARG A 18 0.15 -3.57 -17.42
CA ARG A 18 1.19 -4.43 -18.02
C ARG A 18 2.40 -4.58 -17.11
N LEU A 19 2.86 -3.50 -16.49
CA LEU A 19 3.94 -3.54 -15.51
C LEU A 19 3.60 -4.52 -14.38
N ARG A 20 2.42 -4.37 -13.77
CA ARG A 20 2.00 -5.24 -12.67
C ARG A 20 1.75 -6.68 -13.12
N PHE A 21 0.90 -6.88 -14.11
CA PHE A 21 0.36 -8.19 -14.48
C PHE A 21 1.34 -9.02 -15.33
N ARG A 22 2.06 -8.39 -16.26
CA ARG A 22 2.95 -9.11 -17.19
C ARG A 22 4.39 -9.17 -16.70
N ARG A 23 4.93 -8.05 -16.19
CA ARG A 23 6.34 -8.01 -15.76
C ARG A 23 6.51 -8.53 -14.34
N LEU A 24 5.78 -7.97 -13.38
CA LEU A 24 5.93 -8.33 -11.97
C LEU A 24 5.11 -9.55 -11.56
N ARG A 25 4.04 -9.86 -12.30
CA ARG A 25 3.16 -11.02 -12.09
C ARG A 25 2.58 -11.10 -10.67
N ILE A 26 2.16 -9.96 -10.16
CA ILE A 26 1.54 -9.84 -8.84
C ILE A 26 0.12 -9.24 -8.95
N ASP A 27 -0.70 -9.51 -7.96
CA ASP A 27 -2.04 -8.91 -7.88
C ASP A 27 -1.97 -7.43 -7.44
N GLN A 28 -3.11 -6.73 -7.53
CA GLN A 28 -3.20 -5.32 -7.17
C GLN A 28 -2.84 -5.02 -5.71
N PRO A 29 -3.37 -5.73 -4.68
CA PRO A 29 -3.01 -5.43 -3.29
C PRO A 29 -1.53 -5.69 -3.01
N THR A 30 -0.92 -6.75 -3.58
CA THR A 30 0.51 -7.01 -3.43
C THR A 30 1.35 -5.92 -4.10
N PHE A 31 0.96 -5.46 -5.30
CA PHE A 31 1.64 -4.34 -5.95
C PHE A 31 1.59 -3.07 -5.11
N ALA A 32 0.42 -2.78 -4.54
CA ALA A 32 0.22 -1.60 -3.70
C ALA A 32 1.11 -1.65 -2.45
N ALA A 33 1.04 -2.74 -1.69
CA ALA A 33 1.85 -2.93 -0.49
C ALA A 33 3.36 -2.91 -0.78
N ARG A 34 3.80 -3.59 -1.84
CA ARG A 34 5.22 -3.70 -2.19
C ARG A 34 5.89 -2.37 -2.52
N PHE A 35 5.14 -1.42 -3.09
CA PHE A 35 5.68 -0.13 -3.54
C PHE A 35 5.19 1.06 -2.70
N GLY A 36 4.60 0.82 -1.53
CA GLY A 36 4.14 1.88 -0.63
C GLY A 36 3.03 2.74 -1.24
N LEU A 37 2.09 2.11 -1.95
CA LEU A 37 0.94 2.75 -2.57
C LEU A 37 -0.35 2.29 -1.90
N SER A 38 -1.39 3.12 -1.93
CA SER A 38 -2.71 2.67 -1.50
C SER A 38 -3.37 1.78 -2.56
N PHE A 39 -4.04 0.72 -2.11
CA PHE A 39 -4.76 -0.18 -3.00
C PHE A 39 -5.83 0.56 -3.84
N GLY A 40 -6.57 1.48 -3.20
CA GLY A 40 -7.58 2.29 -3.86
C GLY A 40 -7.02 3.10 -5.04
N MET A 41 -5.85 3.72 -4.84
CA MET A 41 -5.16 4.47 -5.88
C MET A 41 -4.77 3.58 -7.07
N VAL A 42 -4.15 2.42 -6.83
CA VAL A 42 -3.76 1.49 -7.89
C VAL A 42 -4.99 1.03 -8.68
N LYS A 43 -6.06 0.63 -7.96
CA LYS A 43 -7.33 0.20 -8.57
C LYS A 43 -7.93 1.27 -9.47
N ASP A 44 -8.05 2.51 -8.97
CA ASP A 44 -8.69 3.59 -9.71
C ASP A 44 -7.88 3.99 -10.95
N GLN A 45 -6.56 3.97 -10.85
CA GLN A 45 -5.67 4.29 -11.96
C GLN A 45 -5.68 3.20 -13.04
N GLU A 46 -5.68 1.92 -12.68
CA GLU A 46 -5.83 0.82 -13.65
C GLU A 46 -7.21 0.77 -14.31
N GLN A 47 -8.24 1.30 -13.65
CA GLN A 47 -9.60 1.42 -14.18
C GLN A 47 -9.83 2.75 -14.92
N SER A 48 -8.80 3.58 -15.09
CA SER A 48 -8.89 4.90 -15.72
C SER A 48 -9.93 5.83 -15.08
N ARG A 49 -10.21 5.67 -13.77
CA ARG A 49 -11.21 6.46 -13.03
C ARG A 49 -10.72 7.84 -12.59
N GLY A 50 -9.51 8.23 -12.99
CA GLY A 50 -8.94 9.54 -12.69
C GLY A 50 -7.67 9.80 -13.50
N LYS A 51 -7.30 11.08 -13.59
CA LYS A 51 -6.04 11.48 -14.24
C LYS A 51 -4.87 11.18 -13.29
N PRO A 52 -3.85 10.41 -13.71
CA PRO A 52 -2.66 10.18 -12.90
C PRO A 52 -1.91 11.48 -12.67
N SER A 53 -1.50 11.71 -11.41
CA SER A 53 -0.63 12.84 -11.06
C SER A 53 0.74 12.72 -11.74
N ARG A 54 1.45 13.84 -11.90
CA ARG A 54 2.81 13.81 -12.48
C ARG A 54 3.76 12.95 -11.64
N ALA A 55 3.70 13.07 -10.32
CA ALA A 55 4.51 12.26 -9.40
C ALA A 55 4.23 10.77 -9.58
N PHE A 56 2.96 10.38 -9.74
CA PHE A 56 2.63 8.97 -9.92
C PHE A 56 3.15 8.39 -11.23
N LYS A 57 3.11 9.16 -12.32
CA LYS A 57 3.71 8.75 -13.60
C LYS A 57 5.22 8.50 -13.47
N VAL A 58 5.92 9.42 -12.80
CA VAL A 58 7.36 9.28 -12.56
C VAL A 58 7.64 8.05 -11.69
N LEU A 59 6.84 7.84 -10.64
CA LEU A 59 7.00 6.68 -9.77
C LEU A 59 6.79 5.36 -10.51
N VAL A 60 5.75 5.25 -11.34
CA VAL A 60 5.51 4.04 -12.16
C VAL A 60 6.65 3.79 -13.14
N ALA A 61 7.17 4.84 -13.78
CA ALA A 61 8.37 4.73 -14.62
C ALA A 61 9.60 4.28 -13.81
N ALA A 62 9.78 4.78 -12.59
CA ALA A 62 10.88 4.38 -11.71
C ALA A 62 10.75 2.91 -11.27
N ILE A 63 9.53 2.43 -10.98
CA ILE A 63 9.27 1.01 -10.69
C ILE A 63 9.61 0.14 -11.89
N GLU A 64 9.29 0.58 -13.11
CA GLU A 64 9.64 -0.16 -14.32
C GLU A 64 11.16 -0.26 -14.53
N LEU A 65 11.91 0.77 -14.16
CA LEU A 65 13.38 0.82 -14.27
C LEU A 65 14.09 -0.03 -13.22
N ASP A 66 13.74 0.13 -11.94
CA ASP A 66 14.33 -0.62 -10.82
C ASP A 66 13.28 -0.88 -9.73
N PRO A 67 12.54 -2.00 -9.83
CA PRO A 67 11.55 -2.37 -8.82
C PRO A 67 12.17 -2.55 -7.43
N ALA A 68 13.38 -3.09 -7.35
CA ALA A 68 14.01 -3.41 -6.07
C ALA A 68 14.41 -2.13 -5.32
N LEU A 69 14.86 -1.09 -6.04
CA LEU A 69 15.12 0.23 -5.46
C LEU A 69 13.84 0.83 -4.88
N ILE A 70 12.73 0.82 -5.63
CA ILE A 70 11.49 1.43 -5.16
C ILE A 70 10.89 0.66 -3.98
N GLU A 71 10.98 -0.66 -3.96
CA GLU A 71 10.59 -1.47 -2.81
C GLU A 71 11.38 -1.10 -1.54
N ARG A 72 12.71 -0.93 -1.66
CA ARG A 72 13.53 -0.45 -0.53
C ARG A 72 13.17 0.96 -0.11
N ALA A 73 12.91 1.85 -1.07
CA ALA A 73 12.52 3.23 -0.80
C ALA A 73 11.16 3.29 -0.08
N ALA A 74 10.19 2.45 -0.47
CA ALA A 74 8.89 2.33 0.17
C ALA A 74 9.04 1.91 1.64
N ARG A 75 9.87 0.90 1.93
CA ARG A 75 10.15 0.49 3.31
C ARG A 75 10.78 1.62 4.14
N ILE A 76 11.78 2.31 3.58
CA ILE A 76 12.43 3.45 4.26
C ILE A 76 11.43 4.58 4.53
N ALA A 77 10.51 4.83 3.58
CA ALA A 77 9.49 5.85 3.74
C ALA A 77 8.53 5.51 4.89
N GLU A 78 8.07 4.26 4.98
CA GLU A 78 7.22 3.78 6.07
C GLU A 78 7.91 3.90 7.45
N GLU A 79 9.18 3.51 7.52
CA GLU A 79 9.97 3.59 8.76
C GLU A 79 10.22 5.04 9.20
N ARG A 80 10.47 5.94 8.24
CA ARG A 80 10.86 7.34 8.52
C ARG A 80 9.66 8.27 8.70
N TRP A 81 8.60 8.04 7.95
CA TRP A 81 7.37 8.83 7.95
C TRP A 81 6.16 7.89 8.00
N PRO A 82 5.94 7.21 9.14
CA PRO A 82 4.78 6.35 9.30
C PRO A 82 3.51 7.20 9.18
N ASP A 83 2.53 6.68 8.44
CA ASP A 83 1.19 7.27 8.44
C ASP A 83 0.64 7.24 9.89
N ALA A 84 0.12 8.37 10.37
CA ALA A 84 -0.23 8.53 11.77
C ALA A 84 -1.34 7.55 12.23
N GLN A 85 -0.91 6.59 13.06
CA GLN A 85 -1.64 5.69 13.98
C GLN A 85 -2.51 4.57 13.37
N VAL A 86 -1.90 3.39 13.26
CA VAL A 86 -2.61 2.13 13.58
C VAL A 86 -3.05 2.24 15.05
N LYS A 87 -4.35 2.47 15.29
CA LYS A 87 -4.95 2.17 16.59
C LYS A 87 -4.74 0.68 16.84
N ILE A 88 -3.70 0.33 17.59
CA ILE A 88 -3.70 -0.92 18.33
C ILE A 88 -4.83 -0.72 19.34
N THR A 89 -6.02 -1.22 19.02
CA THR A 89 -7.05 -1.43 20.03
C THR A 89 -6.41 -2.38 21.03
N GLY A 90 -5.86 -1.83 22.11
CA GLY A 90 -5.58 -2.62 23.29
C GLY A 90 -6.91 -3.24 23.69
N ASP A 91 -6.96 -4.57 23.74
CA ASP A 91 -7.95 -5.27 24.54
C ASP A 91 -7.87 -4.68 25.94
N ASN A 92 -8.73 -3.72 26.24
CA ASN A 92 -9.02 -3.29 27.59
C ASN A 92 -9.89 -4.38 28.20
N ASP A 93 -9.26 -5.48 28.60
CA ASP A 93 -9.79 -6.31 29.67
C ASP A 93 -9.81 -5.45 30.93
N GLY A 94 -10.95 -4.80 31.15
CA GLY A 94 -11.25 -4.09 32.38
C GLY A 94 -11.28 -5.07 33.55
N ALA A 95 -10.17 -5.19 34.24
CA ALA A 95 -10.08 -5.74 35.58
C ALA A 95 -9.17 -4.84 36.42
N ASP A 96 -9.70 -3.68 36.81
CA ASP A 96 -9.11 -2.88 37.89
C ASP A 96 -9.51 -3.50 39.24
N VAL A 97 -8.63 -4.33 39.76
CA VAL A 97 -8.61 -4.81 41.15
C VAL A 97 -8.17 -3.66 42.06
N SER A 98 -9.06 -2.71 42.27
CA SER A 98 -8.90 -1.67 43.31
C SER A 98 -9.47 -2.18 44.63
N GLU A 99 -8.75 -3.10 45.28
CA GLU A 99 -8.86 -3.41 46.71
C GLU A 99 -7.73 -4.39 47.09
N ALA A 100 -6.58 -3.87 47.56
CA ALA A 100 -5.67 -4.56 48.51
C ALA A 100 -4.27 -3.90 48.58
N ILE A 101 -4.17 -2.58 48.84
CA ILE A 101 -2.91 -2.03 49.39
C ILE A 101 -3.14 -0.90 50.40
N ALA A 102 -4.12 -1.08 51.28
CA ALA A 102 -4.23 -0.28 52.51
C ALA A 102 -3.98 -1.21 53.70
N GLY A 103 -2.70 -1.53 53.97
CA GLY A 103 -2.36 -2.46 55.02
C GLY A 103 -0.87 -2.67 55.30
N VAL A 104 0.00 -1.70 55.00
CA VAL A 104 1.38 -1.68 55.54
C VAL A 104 1.80 -0.22 55.69
N CYS A 105 1.50 0.37 56.84
CA CYS A 105 2.18 1.51 57.46
C CYS A 105 1.40 1.91 58.73
N ALA A 106 1.59 1.14 59.80
CA ALA A 106 1.38 1.54 61.19
C ALA A 106 2.29 0.68 62.08
#